data_AF-T1DIA8-F1
#
_entry.id   AF-T1DIA8-F1
#
_cell.length_a   1.000
_cell.length_b   1.000
_cell.length_c   1.000
_cell.angle_alpha   90.00
_cell.angle_beta   90.00
_cell.angle_gamma   90.00
#
_symmetry.space_group_name_H-M   'P 1'
#
loop_
_entity.id
_entity.type
_entity.pdbx_description
1 polymer ?
#
loop_
_entity_poly.entity_id
_entity_poly.type
_entity_poly.pdbx_seq_one_letter_code
_entity_poly.pdbx_strand_id
1 'polypeptide(L)'
;AEYRAFVEYSSKTALQLLTHLGDYDLFYINDFQQILVGSLVGSAAPTLLRWHIPLEFRGYPEPVRRFFLRSMEGFDAIVVSTRAALEELIRAGFQGRAFQVYPYVDPAEHRPAPPGAAERFRERFGLGDGPLVVNVARLDPVKRQDLLIDAFVPIARRNPSARLVLVGGGSFSTRQLAGPSERS
;
A
#
# COMPACT_ATOMS: atom_id res chain seq x y z
N ALA A 1 -0.05 2.74 -24.98
CA ALA A 1 0.20 4.11 -24.46
C ALA A 1 0.71 4.08 -23.01
N GLU A 2 0.04 3.34 -22.12
CA GLU A 2 0.38 3.28 -20.68
C GLU A 2 1.79 2.72 -20.39
N TYR A 3 2.18 1.62 -21.03
CA TYR A 3 3.53 1.05 -20.83
C TYR A 3 4.66 1.98 -21.31
N ARG A 4 4.44 2.72 -22.41
CA ARG A 4 5.39 3.74 -22.90
C ARG A 4 5.56 4.85 -21.86
N ALA A 5 4.47 5.33 -21.27
CA ALA A 5 4.53 6.35 -20.22
C ALA A 5 5.27 5.85 -18.97
N PHE A 6 5.07 4.59 -18.59
CA PHE A 6 5.80 3.95 -17.50
C PHE A 6 7.32 3.89 -17.76
N VAL A 7 7.72 3.48 -18.97
CA VAL A 7 9.14 3.47 -19.38
C VAL A 7 9.71 4.89 -19.41
N GLU A 8 9.02 5.84 -20.02
CA GLU A 8 9.45 7.25 -20.09
C GLU A 8 9.61 7.87 -18.70
N TYR A 9 8.69 7.58 -17.79
CA TYR A 9 8.75 8.06 -16.41
C TYR A 9 9.96 7.49 -15.68
N SER A 10 10.20 6.18 -15.77
CA SER A 10 11.38 5.53 -15.17
C SER A 10 12.69 6.08 -15.75
N SER A 11 12.76 6.26 -17.07
CA SER A 11 13.95 6.82 -17.74
C SER A 11 14.23 8.26 -17.33
N LYS A 12 13.18 9.10 -17.20
CA LYS A 12 13.35 10.48 -16.72
C LYS A 12 13.91 10.51 -15.30
N THR A 13 13.40 9.66 -14.41
CA THR A 13 13.94 9.52 -13.05
C THR A 13 15.40 9.09 -13.08
N ALA A 14 15.72 8.03 -13.84
CA ALA A 14 17.10 7.53 -13.95
C ALA A 14 18.07 8.61 -14.47
N LEU A 15 17.69 9.34 -15.53
CA LEU A 15 18.52 10.42 -16.07
C LEU A 15 18.75 11.55 -15.05
N GLN A 16 17.74 11.88 -14.23
CA GLN A 16 17.88 12.85 -13.15
C GLN A 16 18.81 12.33 -12.03
N LEU A 17 18.70 11.06 -11.63
CA LEU A 17 19.61 10.50 -10.64
C LEU A 17 21.06 10.50 -11.13
N LEU A 18 21.28 10.24 -12.43
CA LEU A 18 22.62 10.24 -13.02
C LEU A 18 23.28 11.63 -13.04
N THR A 19 22.54 12.74 -12.88
CA THR A 19 23.17 14.06 -12.72
C THR A 19 23.78 14.27 -11.33
N HIS A 20 23.51 13.35 -10.39
CA HIS A 20 24.00 13.36 -9.01
C HIS A 20 25.02 12.24 -8.73
N LEU A 21 25.64 11.69 -9.77
CA LEU A 21 26.70 10.70 -9.58
C LEU A 21 27.87 11.30 -8.79
N GLY A 22 28.24 10.64 -7.70
CA GLY A 22 29.29 11.10 -6.79
C GLY A 22 28.80 12.02 -5.67
N ASP A 23 27.57 12.53 -5.74
CA ASP A 23 26.99 13.35 -4.66
C ASP A 23 26.47 12.49 -3.50
N TYR A 24 26.12 11.24 -3.78
CA TYR A 24 25.49 10.32 -2.82
C TYR A 24 26.11 8.92 -2.89
N ASP A 25 26.16 8.24 -1.75
CA ASP A 25 26.65 6.86 -1.65
C ASP A 25 25.64 5.82 -2.18
N LEU A 26 24.36 6.17 -2.22
CA LEU A 26 23.25 5.26 -2.52
C LEU A 26 22.02 6.02 -2.98
N PHE A 27 21.33 5.52 -4.01
CA PHE A 27 19.99 5.98 -4.37
C PHE A 27 18.90 5.10 -3.76
N TYR A 28 18.04 5.69 -2.93
CA TYR A 28 16.91 5.02 -2.28
C TYR A 28 15.61 5.24 -3.05
N ILE A 29 15.19 4.23 -3.80
CA ILE A 29 14.08 4.29 -4.75
C ILE A 29 12.82 3.73 -4.13
N ASN A 30 11.68 4.40 -4.33
CA ASN A 30 10.43 4.04 -3.68
C ASN A 30 9.39 3.56 -4.70
N ASP A 31 8.86 2.38 -4.42
CA ASP A 31 7.67 1.77 -5.01
C ASP A 31 7.76 1.35 -6.50
N PHE A 32 6.77 0.59 -6.94
CA PHE A 32 6.77 -0.15 -8.21
C PHE A 32 6.83 0.74 -9.47
N GLN A 33 6.40 2.00 -9.37
CA GLN A 33 6.39 2.94 -10.49
C GLN A 33 7.81 3.22 -11.02
N GLN A 34 8.84 2.97 -10.21
CA GLN A 34 10.26 3.21 -10.50
C GLN A 34 11.07 1.92 -10.60
N ILE A 35 10.41 0.77 -10.77
CA ILE A 35 11.06 -0.55 -10.71
C ILE A 35 12.12 -0.78 -11.81
N LEU A 36 12.12 0.02 -12.89
CA LEU A 36 13.15 -0.07 -13.92
C LEU A 36 14.43 0.71 -13.58
N VAL A 37 14.39 1.59 -12.58
CA VAL A 37 15.53 2.47 -12.24
C VAL A 37 16.76 1.67 -11.84
N GLY A 38 16.61 0.57 -11.10
CA GLY A 38 17.73 -0.30 -10.72
C GLY A 38 18.52 -0.76 -11.94
N SER A 39 17.86 -1.30 -12.95
CA SER A 39 18.52 -1.74 -14.19
C SER A 39 19.13 -0.59 -15.01
N LEU A 40 18.65 0.64 -14.87
CA LEU A 40 19.15 1.80 -15.61
C LEU A 40 20.32 2.51 -14.92
N VAL A 41 20.40 2.45 -13.59
CA VAL A 41 21.36 3.22 -12.77
C VAL A 41 22.34 2.33 -12.02
N GLY A 42 21.96 1.08 -11.72
CA GLY A 42 22.69 0.18 -10.80
C GLY A 42 24.11 -0.19 -11.23
N SER A 43 24.49 0.01 -12.50
CA SER A 43 25.88 -0.14 -12.96
C SER A 43 26.76 1.07 -12.67
N ALA A 44 26.16 2.24 -12.41
CA ALA A 44 26.86 3.50 -12.18
C ALA A 44 26.89 3.91 -10.71
N ALA A 45 25.89 3.52 -9.92
CA ALA A 45 25.81 3.80 -8.49
C ALA A 45 24.98 2.74 -7.75
N PRO A 46 25.22 2.50 -6.45
CA PRO A 46 24.37 1.63 -5.65
C PRO A 46 22.91 2.09 -5.64
N THR A 47 21.98 1.15 -5.71
CA THR A 47 20.54 1.39 -5.70
C THR A 47 19.79 0.44 -4.75
N LEU A 48 18.90 1.00 -3.94
CA LEU A 48 18.05 0.25 -3.00
C LEU A 48 16.59 0.52 -3.32
N LEU A 49 15.81 -0.53 -3.58
CA LEU A 49 14.36 -0.41 -3.79
C LEU A 49 13.59 -0.62 -2.48
N ARG A 50 12.70 0.29 -2.12
CA ARG A 50 11.69 0.11 -1.07
C ARG A 50 10.34 -0.20 -1.70
N TRP A 51 9.83 -1.40 -1.45
CA TRP A 51 8.51 -1.84 -1.89
C TRP A 51 7.49 -1.69 -0.77
N HIS A 52 6.54 -0.77 -0.93
CA HIS A 52 5.63 -0.36 0.14
C HIS A 52 4.36 -1.19 0.18
N ILE A 53 3.85 -1.58 -0.99
CA ILE A 53 2.57 -2.28 -1.13
C ILE A 53 2.70 -3.79 -0.87
N PRO A 54 1.60 -4.52 -0.62
CA PRO A 54 1.63 -5.97 -0.59
C PRO A 54 2.27 -6.53 -1.87
N LEU A 55 3.15 -7.51 -1.71
CA LEU A 55 3.80 -8.20 -2.83
C LEU A 55 3.25 -9.62 -2.92
N GLU A 56 2.61 -9.93 -4.04
CA GLU A 56 2.09 -11.26 -4.37
C GLU A 56 2.21 -11.48 -5.88
N PHE A 57 2.79 -12.61 -6.29
CA PHE A 57 2.89 -12.99 -7.70
C PHE A 57 1.84 -14.02 -8.10
N ARG A 58 1.04 -14.51 -7.15
CA ARG A 58 -0.04 -15.47 -7.41
C ARG A 58 -1.01 -14.90 -8.45
N GLY A 59 -1.26 -15.69 -9.49
CA GLY A 59 -2.18 -15.33 -10.57
C GLY A 59 -1.57 -14.44 -11.65
N TYR A 60 -0.31 -14.00 -11.53
CA TYR A 60 0.37 -13.28 -12.60
C TYR A 60 0.81 -14.24 -13.72
N PRO A 61 0.60 -13.90 -15.00
CA PRO A 61 1.20 -14.62 -16.11
C PRO A 61 2.72 -14.66 -15.99
N GLU A 62 3.35 -15.77 -16.36
CA GLU A 62 4.80 -15.96 -16.25
C GLU A 62 5.64 -14.83 -16.86
N PRO A 63 5.32 -14.26 -18.05
CA PRO A 63 6.07 -13.12 -18.58
C PRO A 63 6.04 -11.88 -17.66
N VAL A 64 4.90 -11.63 -17.00
CA VAL A 64 4.72 -10.49 -16.08
C VAL A 64 5.47 -10.75 -14.79
N ARG A 65 5.33 -11.96 -14.22
CA ARG A 65 6.08 -12.37 -13.03
C ARG A 65 7.59 -12.25 -13.26
N ARG A 66 8.08 -12.76 -14.39
CA ARG A 66 9.49 -12.64 -14.79
C ARG A 66 9.94 -11.20 -14.93
N PHE A 67 9.12 -10.34 -15.53
CA PHE A 67 9.42 -8.92 -15.65
C PHE A 67 9.65 -8.28 -14.28
N PHE A 68 8.75 -8.51 -13.31
CA PHE A 68 8.90 -7.95 -11.96
C PHE A 68 10.17 -8.47 -11.28
N LEU A 69 10.39 -9.80 -11.29
CA LEU A 69 11.58 -10.39 -10.67
C LEU A 69 12.87 -9.83 -11.28
N ARG A 70 12.98 -9.80 -12.61
CA ARG A 70 14.17 -9.25 -13.29
C ARG A 70 14.38 -7.76 -13.03
N SER A 71 13.31 -6.99 -12.95
CA SER A 71 13.40 -5.55 -12.67
C SER A 71 13.85 -5.31 -11.22
N MET A 72 13.33 -6.08 -10.26
CA MET A 72 13.76 -6.04 -8.86
C MET A 72 15.20 -6.51 -8.68
N GLU A 73 15.63 -7.52 -9.43
CA GLU A 73 17.00 -8.04 -9.42
C GLU A 73 18.02 -7.04 -9.99
N GLY A 74 17.56 -5.99 -10.67
CA GLY A 74 18.40 -4.87 -11.11
C GLY A 74 18.85 -3.94 -9.98
N PHE A 75 18.30 -4.07 -8.77
CA PHE A 75 18.72 -3.31 -7.60
C PHE A 75 19.74 -4.08 -6.75
N ASP A 76 20.63 -3.38 -6.07
CA ASP A 76 21.62 -3.99 -5.18
C ASP A 76 20.99 -4.70 -3.99
N ALA A 77 19.86 -4.18 -3.52
CA ALA A 77 18.98 -4.83 -2.56
C ALA A 77 17.56 -4.26 -2.65
N ILE A 78 16.60 -5.01 -2.10
CA ILE A 78 15.22 -4.59 -1.96
C ILE A 78 14.76 -4.69 -0.50
N VAL A 79 13.91 -3.77 -0.06
CA VAL A 79 13.28 -3.76 1.25
C VAL A 79 11.77 -3.92 1.06
N VAL A 80 11.20 -4.94 1.69
CA VAL A 80 9.75 -5.19 1.71
C VAL A 80 9.14 -4.93 3.08
N SER A 81 7.88 -4.54 3.10
CA SER A 81 7.18 -4.13 4.32
C SER A 81 6.85 -5.29 5.28
N THR A 82 6.71 -6.53 4.80
CA THR A 82 6.21 -7.64 5.62
C THR A 82 7.01 -8.92 5.40
N ARG A 83 6.98 -9.81 6.41
CA ARG A 83 7.57 -11.15 6.30
C ARG A 83 6.93 -11.96 5.16
N ALA A 84 5.61 -11.85 4.99
CA ALA A 84 4.89 -12.52 3.91
C ALA A 84 5.39 -12.10 2.51
N ALA A 85 5.71 -10.81 2.32
CA ALA A 85 6.29 -10.32 1.08
C ALA A 85 7.72 -10.85 0.85
N LEU A 86 8.53 -10.98 1.91
CA LEU A 86 9.86 -11.58 1.81
C LEU A 86 9.78 -13.07 1.44
N GLU A 87 8.87 -13.80 2.07
CA GLU A 87 8.59 -15.20 1.75
C GLU A 87 8.05 -15.38 0.33
N GLU A 88 7.25 -14.43 -0.17
CA GLU A 88 6.78 -14.41 -1.55
C GLU A 88 7.95 -14.26 -2.54
N LEU A 89 8.91 -13.37 -2.30
CA LEU A 89 10.11 -13.25 -3.14
C LEU A 89 10.90 -14.56 -3.20
N ILE A 90 11.11 -15.19 -2.05
CA ILE A 90 11.80 -16.48 -1.96
C ILE A 90 11.04 -17.55 -2.75
N ARG A 91 9.73 -17.68 -2.54
CA ARG A 91 8.88 -18.63 -3.28
C ARG A 91 8.85 -18.34 -4.77
N ALA A 92 8.94 -17.07 -5.16
CA ALA A 92 9.00 -16.66 -6.55
C ALA A 92 10.40 -16.81 -7.17
N GLY A 93 11.40 -17.29 -6.43
CA GLY A 93 12.74 -17.54 -6.97
C GLY A 93 13.52 -16.26 -7.27
N PHE A 94 13.27 -15.18 -6.52
CA PHE A 94 14.07 -13.96 -6.57
C PHE A 94 15.54 -14.26 -6.22
N GLN A 95 16.47 -13.79 -7.05
CA GLN A 95 17.91 -14.06 -6.91
C GLN A 95 18.71 -12.92 -6.25
N GLY A 96 18.08 -11.77 -5.99
CA GLY A 96 18.74 -10.61 -5.38
C GLY A 96 18.77 -10.64 -3.85
N ARG A 97 19.34 -9.59 -3.26
CA ARG A 97 19.30 -9.38 -1.79
C ARG A 97 17.98 -8.74 -1.40
N ALA A 98 17.30 -9.32 -0.41
CA ALA A 98 16.05 -8.79 0.11
C ALA A 98 16.07 -8.70 1.64
N PHE A 99 15.51 -7.63 2.17
CA PHE A 99 15.35 -7.37 3.60
C PHE A 99 13.90 -7.06 3.93
N GLN A 100 13.49 -7.36 5.15
CA GLN A 100 12.16 -7.04 5.64
C GLN A 100 12.25 -5.95 6.70
N VAL A 101 11.51 -4.85 6.51
CA VAL A 101 11.40 -3.75 7.47
C VAL A 101 9.95 -3.28 7.50
N TYR A 102 9.29 -3.40 8.66
CA TYR A 102 7.94 -2.87 8.82
C TYR A 102 7.92 -1.35 8.68
N PRO A 103 6.88 -0.76 8.05
CA PRO A 103 6.68 0.68 8.09
C PRO A 103 6.66 1.18 9.54
N TYR A 104 7.42 2.22 9.83
CA TYR A 104 7.49 2.84 11.14
C TYR A 104 6.64 4.11 11.18
N VAL A 105 6.01 4.36 12.32
CA VAL A 105 5.32 5.60 12.64
C VAL A 105 5.90 6.09 13.96
N ASP A 106 6.34 7.35 14.01
CA ASP A 106 6.83 7.93 15.25
C ASP A 106 5.65 8.32 16.16
N PRO A 107 5.51 7.73 17.36
CA PRO A 107 4.47 8.14 18.30
C PRO A 107 4.56 9.61 18.71
N ALA A 108 5.75 10.23 18.66
CA ALA A 108 5.94 11.64 18.99
C ALA A 108 5.31 12.59 17.93
N GLU A 109 5.14 12.12 16.69
CA GLU A 109 4.44 12.88 15.65
C GLU A 109 2.92 12.88 15.85
N HIS A 110 2.39 11.96 16.68
CA HIS A 110 0.97 11.90 16.98
C HIS A 110 0.56 13.09 17.88
N ARG A 111 -0.17 14.04 17.29
CA ARG A 111 -0.75 15.17 18.02
C ARG A 111 -2.09 14.77 18.65
N PRO A 112 -2.24 14.84 19.98
CA PRO A 112 -3.55 14.60 20.61
C PRO A 112 -4.60 15.56 20.06
N ALA A 113 -5.84 15.06 19.96
CA ALA A 113 -6.96 15.92 19.63
C ALA A 113 -7.17 16.96 20.75
N PRO A 114 -7.57 18.21 20.42
CA PRO A 114 -7.85 19.21 21.43
C PRO A 114 -9.00 18.78 22.36
N PRO A 115 -9.05 19.26 23.60
CA PRO A 115 -10.15 18.97 24.51
C PRO A 115 -11.52 19.25 23.89
N GLY A 116 -12.49 18.37 24.16
CA GLY A 116 -13.84 18.48 23.61
C GLY A 116 -13.98 18.02 22.14
N ALA A 117 -12.91 17.60 21.46
CA ALA A 117 -12.98 17.26 20.04
C ALA A 117 -13.85 16.03 19.76
N ALA A 118 -13.83 15.04 20.66
CA ALA A 118 -14.62 13.82 20.53
C ALA A 118 -16.12 14.12 20.73
N GLU A 119 -16.45 14.97 21.69
CA GLU A 119 -17.80 15.43 22.02
C GLU A 119 -18.38 16.22 20.85
N ARG A 120 -17.65 17.22 20.35
CA ARG A 120 -18.04 17.98 19.15
C ARG A 120 -18.23 17.08 17.93
N PHE A 121 -17.40 16.05 17.78
CA PHE A 121 -17.55 15.08 16.70
C PHE A 121 -18.83 14.27 16.85
N ARG A 122 -19.12 13.76 18.06
CA ARG A 122 -20.36 13.02 18.35
C ARG A 122 -21.60 13.88 18.13
N GLU A 123 -21.61 15.11 18.61
CA GLU A 123 -22.71 16.07 18.43
C GLU A 123 -22.95 16.36 16.96
N ARG A 124 -21.89 16.71 16.21
CA ARG A 124 -21.96 17.06 14.79
C ARG A 124 -22.60 15.95 13.94
N PHE A 125 -22.36 14.69 14.28
CA PHE A 125 -22.84 13.53 13.51
C PHE A 125 -23.98 12.76 14.21
N GLY A 126 -24.54 13.28 15.32
CA GLY A 126 -25.66 12.65 16.02
C GLY A 126 -25.36 11.23 16.54
N LEU A 127 -24.12 10.98 16.98
CA LEU A 127 -23.65 9.64 17.34
C LEU A 127 -24.11 9.18 18.73
N GLY A 128 -24.59 10.09 19.57
CA GLY A 128 -24.94 9.82 20.98
C GLY A 128 -23.76 9.33 21.80
N ASP A 129 -24.04 8.77 22.98
CA ASP A 129 -23.01 8.36 23.96
C ASP A 129 -22.68 6.87 23.91
N GLY A 130 -23.33 6.12 23.01
CA GLY A 130 -23.10 4.69 22.85
C GLY A 130 -21.71 4.35 22.30
N PRO A 131 -21.33 3.05 22.30
CA PRO A 131 -20.06 2.59 21.77
C PRO A 131 -19.86 3.01 20.32
N LEU A 132 -18.67 3.52 20.01
CA LEU A 132 -18.33 4.01 18.68
C LEU A 132 -17.19 3.19 18.11
N VAL A 133 -17.45 2.53 16.98
CA VAL A 133 -16.42 1.86 16.17
C VAL A 133 -16.06 2.81 15.04
N VAL A 134 -14.78 3.16 14.91
CA VAL A 134 -14.28 4.05 13.85
C VAL A 134 -13.30 3.31 12.97
N ASN A 135 -13.51 3.37 11.66
CA ASN A 135 -12.54 2.93 10.65
C ASN A 135 -12.09 4.13 9.84
N VAL A 136 -10.79 4.42 9.85
CA VAL A 136 -10.18 5.47 9.04
C VAL A 136 -9.33 4.80 7.96
N ALA A 137 -9.84 4.74 6.74
CA ALA A 137 -9.17 4.10 5.62
C ALA A 137 -9.74 4.61 4.29
N ARG A 138 -8.95 4.53 3.21
CA ARG A 138 -9.47 4.76 1.85
C ARG A 138 -10.67 3.86 1.59
N LEU A 139 -11.66 4.39 0.90
CA LEU A 139 -12.87 3.67 0.52
C LEU A 139 -12.59 2.93 -0.79
N ASP A 140 -11.89 1.80 -0.68
CA ASP A 140 -11.53 0.92 -1.79
C ASP A 140 -11.67 -0.57 -1.39
N PRO A 141 -11.78 -1.49 -2.37
CA PRO A 141 -12.05 -2.90 -2.08
C PRO A 141 -10.98 -3.59 -1.23
N VAL A 142 -9.74 -3.08 -1.21
CA VAL A 142 -8.65 -3.66 -0.42
C VAL A 142 -8.90 -3.48 1.08
N LYS A 143 -9.59 -2.40 1.47
CA LYS A 143 -9.87 -2.09 2.88
C LYS A 143 -11.07 -2.85 3.46
N ARG A 144 -11.84 -3.54 2.62
CA ARG A 144 -12.89 -4.49 3.01
C ARG A 144 -13.89 -3.94 4.03
N GLN A 145 -14.32 -2.69 3.85
CA GLN A 145 -15.33 -2.09 4.73
C GLN A 145 -16.70 -2.80 4.63
N ASP A 146 -16.98 -3.50 3.52
CA ASP A 146 -18.11 -4.43 3.38
C ASP A 146 -18.14 -5.44 4.54
N LEU A 147 -17.00 -6.10 4.76
CA LEU A 147 -16.86 -7.10 5.82
C LEU A 147 -17.02 -6.48 7.21
N LEU A 148 -16.52 -5.24 7.40
CA LEU A 148 -16.69 -4.52 8.65
C LEU A 148 -18.16 -4.17 8.92
N ILE A 149 -18.92 -3.76 7.89
CA ILE A 149 -20.36 -3.48 8.00
C ILE A 149 -21.10 -4.77 8.39
N ASP A 150 -20.83 -5.88 7.70
CA ASP A 150 -21.46 -7.17 8.00
C ASP A 150 -21.15 -7.65 9.43
N ALA A 151 -19.89 -7.50 9.85
CA ALA A 151 -19.47 -7.82 11.22
C ALA A 151 -20.13 -6.91 12.27
N PHE A 152 -20.51 -5.68 11.90
CA PHE A 152 -21.17 -4.75 12.80
C PHE A 152 -22.68 -5.03 12.98
N VAL A 153 -23.36 -5.65 12.02
CA VAL A 153 -24.79 -6.01 12.11
C VAL A 153 -25.17 -6.72 13.42
N PRO A 154 -24.51 -7.82 13.84
CA PRO A 154 -24.84 -8.47 15.10
C PRO A 154 -24.56 -7.60 16.34
N ILE A 155 -23.57 -6.70 16.26
CA ILE A 155 -23.26 -5.75 17.34
C ILE A 155 -24.40 -4.74 17.49
N ALA A 156 -24.86 -4.14 16.38
CA ALA A 156 -25.96 -3.20 16.36
C ALA A 156 -27.28 -3.82 16.86
N ARG A 157 -27.53 -5.10 16.57
CA ARG A 157 -28.70 -5.83 17.08
C ARG A 157 -28.66 -6.02 18.60
N ARG A 158 -27.48 -6.27 19.18
CA ARG A 158 -27.30 -6.46 20.63
C ARG A 158 -27.22 -5.14 21.39
N ASN A 159 -26.71 -4.09 20.75
CA ASN A 159 -26.60 -2.76 21.32
C ASN A 159 -27.10 -1.72 20.31
N PRO A 160 -28.39 -1.32 20.39
CA PRO A 160 -28.97 -0.31 19.50
C PRO A 160 -28.33 1.09 19.61
N SER A 161 -27.58 1.37 20.68
CA SER A 161 -26.85 2.63 20.84
C SER A 161 -25.47 2.63 20.15
N ALA A 162 -24.96 1.47 19.74
CA ALA A 162 -23.68 1.38 19.07
C ALA A 162 -23.72 2.06 17.70
N ARG A 163 -22.61 2.66 17.29
CA ARG A 163 -22.45 3.32 15.99
C ARG A 163 -21.17 2.85 15.30
N LEU A 164 -21.23 2.69 13.98
CA LEU A 164 -20.08 2.47 13.10
C LEU A 164 -19.87 3.71 12.24
N VAL A 165 -18.66 4.25 12.26
CA VAL A 165 -18.26 5.41 11.44
C VAL A 165 -17.11 4.99 10.53
N LEU A 166 -17.31 5.19 9.22
CA LEU A 166 -16.30 4.98 8.19
C LEU A 166 -15.81 6.34 7.69
N VAL A 167 -14.50 6.58 7.76
CA VAL A 167 -13.87 7.85 7.40
C VAL A 167 -12.82 7.59 6.31
N GLY A 168 -13.00 8.23 5.16
CA GLY A 168 -12.03 8.17 4.08
C GLY A 168 -12.57 8.74 2.78
N GLY A 169 -11.68 9.01 1.84
CA GLY A 169 -12.03 9.31 0.45
C GLY A 169 -11.82 8.08 -0.45
N GLY A 170 -12.40 8.11 -1.64
CA GLY A 170 -12.26 7.06 -2.66
C GLY A 170 -13.41 7.09 -3.66
N SER A 171 -13.20 6.49 -4.84
CA SER A 171 -14.29 6.28 -5.78
C SER A 171 -15.17 5.14 -5.27
N PHE A 172 -16.18 5.47 -4.47
CA PHE A 172 -17.36 4.62 -4.29
C PHE A 172 -18.07 4.54 -5.65
N SER A 173 -17.54 3.78 -6.61
CA SER A 173 -18.31 3.43 -7.79
C SER A 173 -19.36 2.43 -7.33
N THR A 174 -20.61 2.88 -7.33
CA THR A 174 -21.83 2.23 -6.82
C THR A 174 -22.16 0.85 -7.43
N ARG A 175 -21.23 0.20 -8.14
CA ARG A 175 -21.44 -1.05 -8.88
C ARG A 175 -20.92 -2.31 -8.17
N GLN A 176 -20.30 -2.18 -7.00
CA GLN A 176 -19.74 -3.33 -6.24
C GLN A 176 -20.61 -3.81 -5.06
N LEU A 177 -21.83 -3.29 -4.89
CA LEU A 177 -22.80 -3.75 -3.89
C LEU A 177 -23.90 -4.66 -4.49
N ALA A 178 -23.76 -5.13 -5.73
CA ALA A 178 -24.59 -6.23 -6.22
C ALA A 178 -24.01 -7.54 -5.65
N GLY A 179 -24.87 -8.32 -4.99
CA GLY A 179 -24.52 -9.49 -4.20
C GLY A 179 -23.92 -10.68 -4.97
N PRO A 180 -23.87 -11.87 -4.34
CA PRO A 180 -23.04 -12.98 -4.79
C PRO A 180 -23.43 -13.44 -6.20
N SER A 181 -22.48 -13.39 -7.12
CA SER A 181 -22.60 -14.03 -8.43
C SER A 181 -22.68 -15.54 -8.24
N GLU A 182 -23.83 -16.10 -8.61
CA GLU A 182 -24.06 -17.54 -8.74
C GLU A 182 -22.95 -18.17 -9.60
N ARG A 183 -22.42 -19.30 -9.11
CA ARG A 183 -21.62 -20.23 -9.89
C ARG A 183 -22.56 -21.06 -10.75
N SER A 184 -22.32 -21.05 -12.06
CA SER A 184 -22.63 -22.16 -12.97
C SER A 184 -21.44 -22.39 -13.90
#